data_AF-A0A9X4D4B4-F1
#
_entry.id   AF-A0A9X4D4B4-F1
#
_cell.length_a   1.000
_cell.length_b   1.000
_cell.length_c   1.000
_cell.angle_alpha   90.00
_cell.angle_beta   90.00
_cell.angle_gamma   90.00
#
_symmetry.space_group_name_H-M   'P 1'
#
loop_
_entity.id
_entity.type
_entity.pdbx_description
1 polymer ?
#
loop_
_entity_poly.entity_id
_entity_poly.type
_entity_poly.pdbx_seq_one_letter_code
_entity_poly.pdbx_strand_id
1 'polypeptide(L)' 'MYSLIGRAMPVIMFRFQVKPAGREFFHVVDTRDGKVRGFRRNHNEACALARSLEMEKSHD' A
#
# COMPACT_ATOMS: atom_id res chain seq x y z
N MET A 1 -21.80 -10.39 2.04
CA MET A 1 -22.22 -9.46 3.11
C MET A 1 -21.62 -8.03 3.00
N TYR A 2 -21.07 -7.59 1.86
CA TYR A 2 -20.57 -6.20 1.70
C TYR A 2 -21.06 -5.48 0.43
N SER A 3 -21.75 -6.18 -0.47
CA SER A 3 -22.16 -5.65 -1.78
C SER A 3 -23.61 -5.14 -1.83
N LEU A 4 -24.35 -5.20 -0.72
CA LEU A 4 -25.80 -4.95 -0.68
C LEU A 4 -26.20 -3.60 -0.08
N ILE A 5 -25.24 -2.77 0.36
CA ILE A 5 -25.53 -1.58 1.18
C ILE A 5 -25.11 -0.27 0.47
N GLY A 6 -24.58 -0.31 -0.76
CA GLY A 6 -24.22 0.90 -1.54
C GLY A 6 -23.18 1.83 -0.88
N ARG A 7 -22.64 1.44 0.27
CA ARG A 7 -21.54 2.13 0.94
C ARG A 7 -20.25 1.60 0.35
N ALA A 8 -19.54 2.47 -0.37
CA ALA A 8 -18.11 2.29 -0.54
C ALA A 8 -17.54 2.05 0.86
N MET A 9 -16.97 0.86 1.07
CA MET A 9 -16.27 0.53 2.31
C MET A 9 -15.34 1.72 2.61
N PRO A 10 -15.13 2.13 3.86
CA PRO A 10 -14.06 3.07 4.16
C PRO A 10 -12.76 2.34 3.82
N VAL A 11 -12.41 2.33 2.54
CA VAL A 11 -11.11 1.97 2.04
C VAL A 11 -10.29 3.04 2.71
N ILE A 12 -9.67 2.70 3.83
CA ILE A 12 -8.59 3.48 4.37
C ILE A 12 -7.65 3.61 3.17
N MET A 13 -7.66 4.78 2.53
CA MET A 13 -6.90 5.06 1.33
C MET A 13 -5.45 5.22 1.80
N PHE A 14 -4.85 4.11 2.22
CA PHE A 14 -3.42 4.02 2.45
C PHE A 14 -2.76 4.48 1.15
N ARG A 15 -1.99 5.58 1.22
CA ARG A 15 -1.33 6.12 0.02
C ARG A 15 -0.31 5.13 -0.53
N PHE A 16 0.20 4.24 0.33
CA PHE A 16 0.99 3.09 -0.07
C PHE A 16 0.29 1.78 0.31
N GLN A 17 0.09 0.92 -0.69
CA GLN A 17 -0.41 -0.43 -0.52
C GLN A 17 0.71 -1.45 -0.68
N VAL A 18 0.82 -2.35 0.30
CA VAL A 18 1.67 -3.53 0.18
C VAL A 18 0.86 -4.60 -0.56
N LYS A 19 1.31 -4.99 -1.76
CA LYS A 19 0.71 -6.09 -2.51
C LYS A 19 1.67 -7.29 -2.52
N PRO A 20 1.19 -8.53 -2.39
CA PRO A 20 2.03 -9.70 -2.62
C PRO A 20 2.34 -9.84 -4.13
N ALA A 21 3.58 -10.14 -4.45
CA ALA A 21 4.15 -10.26 -5.79
C ALA A 21 4.67 -11.69 -6.03
N GLY A 22 3.79 -12.69 -5.91
CA GLY A 22 4.17 -14.10 -6.08
C GLY A 22 4.73 -14.75 -4.81
N ARG A 23 5.67 -15.70 -4.96
CA ARG A 23 6.26 -16.47 -3.85
C ARG A 23 7.22 -15.58 -3.05
N GLU A 24 6.75 -15.07 -1.92
CA GLU A 24 7.54 -14.34 -0.91
C GLU A 24 8.07 -12.96 -1.31
N PHE A 25 7.40 -12.29 -2.25
CA PHE A 25 7.72 -10.90 -2.58
C PHE A 25 6.52 -10.01 -2.25
N PHE A 26 6.82 -8.79 -1.84
CA PHE A 26 5.88 -7.75 -1.50
C PHE A 26 6.34 -6.45 -2.16
N HIS A 27 5.54 -5.93 -3.09
CA HIS A 27 5.78 -4.60 -3.67
C HIS A 27 4.92 -3.56 -2.95
N VAL A 28 5.56 -2.44 -2.62
CA VAL A 28 4.90 -1.24 -2.08
C VAL A 28 4.50 -0.38 -3.26
N VAL A 29 3.20 -0.21 -3.46
CA VAL A 29 2.62 0.50 -4.60
C VAL A 29 1.94 1.77 -4.09
N ASP A 30 2.29 2.89 -4.69
CA ASP A 30 1.61 4.16 -4.47
C ASP A 30 0.20 4.10 -5.08
N THR A 31 -0.83 4.41 -4.31
CA THR A 31 -2.23 4.40 -4.79
C THR A 31 -2.63 5.69 -5.50
N ARG A 32 -1.84 6.77 -5.42
CA ARG A 32 -2.09 8.00 -6.19
C ARG A 32 -1.60 7.86 -7.63
N ASP A 33 -0.37 7.37 -7.81
CA ASP A 33 0.31 7.28 -9.10
C ASP A 33 0.30 5.85 -9.68
N GLY A 34 -0.09 4.85 -8.89
CA GLY A 34 0.00 3.44 -9.27
C GLY A 34 1.44 2.93 -9.35
N LYS A 35 2.42 3.72 -8.89
CA LYS A 35 3.85 3.43 -9.09
C LYS A 35 4.42 2.58 -7.97
N VAL A 36 5.13 1.54 -8.36
CA VAL A 36 5.86 0.68 -7.42
C VAL A 36 7.05 1.47 -6.87
N ARG A 37 7.04 1.71 -5.54
CA ARG A 37 8.09 2.43 -4.82
C ARG A 37 9.19 1.51 -4.30
N GLY A 38 8.93 0.20 -4.22
CA GLY A 38 9.97 -0.77 -3.87
C GLY A 38 9.47 -2.20 -3.78
N PHE A 39 10.41 -3.14 -3.91
CA PHE A 39 10.20 -4.57 -3.77
C PHE A 39 10.90 -5.04 -2.50
N ARG A 40 10.19 -5.79 -1.66
CA ARG A 40 10.71 -6.37 -0.42
C ARG A 40 10.34 -7.84 -0.36
N ARG A 41 11.18 -8.66 0.30
CA ARG A 41 10.90 -10.09 0.51
C ARG A 41 10.07 -10.32 1.77
N ASN A 42 10.08 -9.36 2.68
CA ASN A 42 9.37 -9.44 3.95
C ASN A 42 8.27 -8.38 4.03
N HIS A 43 7.10 -8.79 4.50
CA HIS A 43 5.97 -7.89 4.76
C HIS A 43 6.35 -6.78 5.77
N ASN A 44 7.18 -7.10 6.77
CA ASN A 44 7.62 -6.14 7.77
C ASN A 44 8.44 -4.99 7.14
N GLU A 45 9.36 -5.32 6.22
CA GLU A 45 10.14 -4.31 5.50
C GLU A 45 9.28 -3.50 4.52
N ALA A 46 8.32 -4.15 3.85
CA ALA A 46 7.38 -3.46 2.96
C ALA A 46 6.52 -2.44 3.74
N CYS A 47 6.08 -2.80 4.95
CA CYS A 47 5.31 -1.92 5.83
C CYS A 47 6.16 -0.76 6.36
N ALA A 48 7.41 -1.02 6.78
CA ALA A 48 8.33 0.03 7.19
C ALA A 48 8.60 1.03 6.07
N LEU A 49 8.86 0.55 4.85
CA LEU A 49 9.07 1.38 3.67
C LEU A 49 7.82 2.21 3.35
N ALA A 50 6.63 1.61 3.35
CA ALA A 50 5.38 2.32 3.13
C ALA A 50 5.21 3.49 4.10
N ARG A 51 5.48 3.28 5.39
CA ARG A 51 5.38 4.32 6.42
C ARG A 51 6.42 5.43 6.21
N SER A 52 7.67 5.08 5.90
CA SER A 52 8.71 6.07 5.59
C SER A 52 8.37 6.91 4.35
N LEU A 53 7.78 6.29 3.33
CA LEU A 53 7.34 6.98 2.12
C LEU A 53 6.14 7.91 2.41
N GLU A 54 5.20 7.52 3.28
CA GLU A 54 4.13 8.43 3.74
C GLU A 54 4.72 9.66 4.44
N MET A 55 5.73 9.45 5.30
CA MET A 55 6.36 10.53 6.05
C MET A 55 7.14 11.49 5.13
N GLU A 56 7.88 10.96 4.15
CA GLU A 56 8.61 11.77 3.16
C GLU A 56 7.67 12.54 2.24
N LYS A 57 6.53 11.94 1.86
CA LYS A 57 5.54 12.57 0.97
C LYS A 57 4.58 13.53 1.65
N SER A 58 4.61 13.62 2.98
CA SER A 58 3.81 14.59 3.75
C SER A 58 4.54 15.94 3.95
N HIS A 59 5.73 16.13 3.37
CA HIS A 59 6.57 17.33 3.53
C HIS A 59 6.72 18.15 2.24
N ASP A 60 5.77 18.03 1.31
CA ASP A 60 5.61 18.92 0.15
C ASP A 60 4.37 19.80 0.34
#